data_AF-A0A932PBJ9-F1
#
_entry.id   AF-A0A932PBJ9-F1
#
_cell.length_a   1.000
_cell.length_b   1.000
_cell.length_c   1.000
_cell.angle_alpha   90.00
_cell.angle_beta   90.00
_cell.angle_gamma   90.00
#
_symmetry.space_group_name_H-M   'P 1'
#
loop_
_entity.id
_entity.type
_entity.pdbx_description
1 polymer ?
#
loop_
_entity_poly.entity_id
_entity_poly.type
_entity_poly.pdbx_seq_one_letter_code
_entity_poly.pdbx_strand_id
1 'polypeptide(L)'
;MALLEAVADERLRPGASVVALYRNFDDEEIDSISVIRLDEHLERLTPSDLRKLETQVPLETLKAVVDLAVEIGREGREGHPVGSMFVVGDSRKVMKQSRPMGFDPFHGYSAKEKSVRDKRVREEIKEIAQLDGAFIIDANGDVVASRRYIDSPASGITMSKGLGSRHWAGAAVSKSTKAISIVVSQSSGRVRIYQHGQIVLHIEPLRRAMKWQELESTTPQAPE
;
A
#
# COMPACT_ATOMS: atom_id res chain seq x y z
N MET A 1 0.39 -22.11 14.75
CA MET A 1 1.74 -22.74 14.75
C MET A 1 1.89 -23.78 13.64
N ALA A 2 0.95 -24.72 13.49
CA ALA A 2 1.03 -25.79 12.49
C ALA A 2 1.36 -25.37 11.04
N LEU A 3 0.83 -24.24 10.55
CA LEU A 3 1.14 -23.78 9.19
C LEU A 3 2.62 -23.37 9.03
N LEU A 4 3.18 -22.67 10.02
CA LEU A 4 4.58 -22.24 9.99
C LEU A 4 5.53 -23.43 10.06
N GLU A 5 5.21 -24.41 10.90
CA GLU A 5 5.95 -25.68 10.99
C GLU A 5 5.86 -26.47 9.68
N ALA A 6 4.68 -26.56 9.05
CA ALA A 6 4.52 -27.25 7.78
C ALA A 6 5.31 -26.59 6.64
N VAL A 7 5.48 -25.26 6.66
CA VAL A 7 6.36 -24.55 5.72
C VAL A 7 7.83 -24.79 6.06
N ALA A 8 8.22 -24.71 7.33
CA ALA A 8 9.61 -24.91 7.77
C ALA A 8 10.11 -26.35 7.51
N ASP A 9 9.22 -27.33 7.65
CA ASP A 9 9.48 -28.76 7.36
C ASP A 9 9.36 -29.09 5.86
N GLU A 10 9.17 -28.11 4.97
CA GLU A 10 8.99 -28.28 3.53
C GLU A 10 7.84 -29.25 3.14
N ARG A 11 6.82 -29.38 3.99
CA ARG A 11 5.66 -30.26 3.74
C ARG A 11 4.67 -29.68 2.74
N LEU A 12 4.81 -28.40 2.42
CA LEU A 12 3.93 -27.67 1.52
C LEU A 12 4.69 -27.26 0.27
N ARG A 13 4.10 -27.50 -0.91
CA ARG A 13 4.68 -27.08 -2.18
C ARG A 13 4.65 -25.55 -2.28
N PRO A 14 5.68 -24.92 -2.86
CA PRO A 14 5.62 -23.50 -3.24
C PRO A 14 4.36 -23.21 -4.08
N GLY A 15 3.60 -22.19 -3.69
CA GLY A 15 2.33 -21.82 -4.32
C GLY A 15 1.14 -22.73 -4.01
N ALA A 16 1.23 -23.62 -3.01
CA ALA A 16 0.07 -24.42 -2.61
C ALA A 16 -1.05 -23.54 -2.01
N SER A 17 -2.30 -23.91 -2.29
CA SER A 17 -3.45 -23.40 -1.55
C SER A 17 -3.70 -24.27 -0.32
N VAL A 18 -3.73 -23.65 0.85
CA VAL A 18 -3.90 -24.31 2.15
C VAL A 18 -5.21 -23.86 2.76
N VAL A 19 -6.03 -24.80 3.23
CA VAL A 19 -7.19 -24.49 4.07
C VAL A 19 -6.78 -24.64 5.52
N ALA A 20 -6.84 -23.54 6.28
CA ALA A 20 -6.55 -23.52 7.70
C ALA A 20 -7.86 -23.43 8.49
N LEU A 21 -8.06 -24.41 9.38
CA LEU A 21 -9.12 -24.42 10.38
C LEU A 21 -8.50 -24.07 11.73
N TYR A 22 -9.03 -23.06 12.40
CA TYR A 22 -8.49 -22.59 13.66
C TYR A 22 -9.55 -21.89 14.51
N ARG A 23 -9.14 -21.55 15.72
CA ARG A 23 -9.90 -20.84 16.73
C ARG A 23 -9.48 -19.37 16.72
N ASN A 24 -10.40 -18.45 16.47
CA ASN A 24 -10.11 -17.02 16.35
C ASN A 24 -10.93 -16.14 17.31
N PHE A 25 -12.10 -16.60 17.74
CA PHE A 25 -13.05 -15.91 18.60
C PHE A 25 -13.50 -16.78 19.79
N ASP A 26 -13.60 -18.10 19.61
CA ASP A 26 -13.94 -19.10 20.63
C ASP A 26 -12.71 -19.96 20.99
N ASP A 27 -12.51 -20.25 22.28
CA ASP A 27 -11.35 -20.98 22.77
C ASP A 27 -11.54 -22.51 22.80
N GLU A 28 -12.78 -22.99 22.70
CA GLU A 28 -13.14 -24.42 22.78
C GLU A 28 -13.41 -25.01 21.39
N GLU A 29 -14.15 -24.31 20.54
CA GLU A 29 -14.57 -24.80 19.22
C GLU A 29 -13.81 -24.15 18.06
N ILE A 30 -13.61 -24.90 16.97
CA ILE A 30 -13.10 -24.32 15.72
C ILE A 30 -14.20 -23.43 15.14
N ASP A 31 -13.93 -22.14 15.07
CA ASP A 31 -14.89 -21.12 14.63
C ASP A 31 -14.48 -20.42 13.33
N SER A 32 -13.29 -20.72 12.80
CA SER A 32 -12.68 -19.99 11.70
C SER A 32 -12.07 -20.90 10.65
N ILE A 33 -12.36 -20.59 9.40
CA ILE A 33 -11.74 -21.19 8.21
C ILE A 33 -11.10 -20.09 7.37
N SER A 34 -9.87 -20.32 6.92
CA SER A 34 -9.17 -19.46 5.96
C SER A 34 -8.61 -20.27 4.81
N VAL A 35 -8.74 -19.74 3.59
CA VAL A 35 -8.05 -20.25 2.41
C VAL A 35 -6.81 -19.39 2.19
N ILE A 36 -5.64 -19.98 2.38
CA ILE A 36 -4.32 -19.35 2.35
C ILE A 36 -3.61 -19.83 1.10
N ARG A 37 -3.47 -18.95 0.12
CA ARG A 37 -2.66 -19.22 -1.07
C ARG A 37 -1.21 -18.89 -0.74
N LEU A 38 -0.32 -19.87 -0.67
CA LEU A 38 1.08 -19.66 -0.25
C LEU A 38 1.85 -18.75 -1.20
N ASP A 39 1.46 -18.68 -2.47
CA ASP A 39 1.94 -17.68 -3.45
C ASP A 39 1.41 -16.27 -3.17
N GLU A 40 0.16 -16.13 -2.70
CA GLU A 40 -0.45 -14.83 -2.38
C GLU A 40 -0.15 -14.36 -0.93
N HIS A 41 0.16 -15.29 -0.01
CA HIS A 41 0.25 -15.04 1.44
C HIS A 41 1.69 -15.08 1.99
N LEU A 42 2.67 -15.57 1.22
CA LEU A 42 4.10 -15.42 1.53
C LEU A 42 4.75 -14.20 0.85
N GLU A 43 3.98 -13.27 0.28
CA GLU A 43 4.51 -11.95 -0.10
C GLU A 43 4.61 -11.02 1.13
N ARG A 44 5.13 -11.51 2.27
CA ARG A 44 5.70 -10.59 3.25
C ARG A 44 6.92 -9.97 2.58
N LEU A 45 6.75 -8.75 2.09
CA LEU A 45 7.82 -7.97 1.50
C LEU A 45 9.02 -7.99 2.45
N THR A 46 10.07 -8.72 2.06
CA THR A 46 11.24 -8.83 2.91
C THR A 46 12.11 -7.59 2.67
N PRO A 47 12.87 -7.12 3.67
CA PRO A 47 13.90 -6.11 3.42
C PRO A 47 14.87 -6.51 2.31
N SER A 48 15.00 -7.81 2.00
CA SER A 48 15.80 -8.32 0.90
C SER A 48 15.23 -7.96 -0.47
N ASP A 49 13.90 -7.92 -0.61
CA ASP A 49 13.26 -7.58 -1.89
C ASP A 49 13.39 -6.08 -2.20
N LEU A 50 13.32 -5.22 -1.17
CA LEU A 50 13.62 -3.80 -1.33
C LEU A 50 15.10 -3.55 -1.67
N ARG A 51 16.03 -4.37 -1.17
CA ARG A 51 17.46 -4.25 -1.49
C ARG A 51 17.79 -4.55 -2.96
N LYS A 52 16.92 -5.28 -3.67
CA LYS A 52 17.07 -5.55 -5.11
C LYS A 52 16.76 -4.32 -5.97
N LEU A 53 16.14 -3.28 -5.40
CA LEU A 53 15.83 -2.05 -6.11
C LEU A 53 17.10 -1.22 -6.29
N GLU A 54 17.42 -0.87 -7.53
CA GLU A 54 18.57 -0.02 -7.85
C GLU A 54 18.27 1.45 -7.52
N THR A 55 18.34 1.82 -6.24
CA THR A 55 17.92 3.15 -5.77
C THR A 55 18.93 3.81 -4.85
N GLN A 56 18.93 5.15 -4.84
CA GLN A 56 19.69 5.96 -3.89
C GLN A 56 18.92 6.21 -2.58
N VAL A 57 17.65 5.76 -2.51
CA VAL A 57 16.83 5.89 -1.31
C VAL A 57 17.29 4.87 -0.26
N PRO A 58 17.61 5.29 0.97
CA PRO A 58 17.92 4.38 2.07
C PRO A 58 16.81 3.34 2.30
N LEU A 59 17.23 2.10 2.57
CA LEU A 59 16.31 0.97 2.80
C LEU A 59 15.29 1.25 3.90
N GLU A 60 15.72 1.92 4.98
CA GLU A 60 14.85 2.31 6.10
C GLU A 60 13.75 3.29 5.70
N THR A 61 14.06 4.29 4.87
CA THR A 61 13.08 5.24 4.33
C THR A 61 12.09 4.50 3.45
N LEU A 62 12.58 3.66 2.53
CA LEU A 62 11.71 2.92 1.62
C LEU A 62 10.79 1.97 2.37
N LYS A 63 11.32 1.24 3.36
CA LYS A 63 10.54 0.36 4.22
C LYS A 63 9.46 1.13 4.97
N ALA A 64 9.79 2.28 5.57
CA ALA A 64 8.81 3.08 6.31
C ALA A 64 7.64 3.56 5.43
N VAL A 65 7.92 3.98 4.19
CA VAL A 65 6.86 4.41 3.25
C VAL A 65 6.05 3.24 2.74
N VAL A 66 6.69 2.10 2.45
CA VAL A 66 6.00 0.88 2.01
C VAL A 66 5.11 0.33 3.12
N ASP A 67 5.58 0.27 4.36
CA ASP A 67 4.78 -0.13 5.52
C ASP A 67 3.55 0.77 5.66
N LEU A 68 3.72 2.09 5.54
CA LEU A 68 2.61 3.05 5.57
C LEU A 68 1.62 2.83 4.42
N ALA A 69 2.10 2.55 3.22
CA ALA A 69 1.25 2.26 2.07
C ALA A 69 0.44 0.96 2.27
N VAL A 70 1.04 -0.07 2.88
CA VAL A 70 0.36 -1.32 3.25
C VAL A 70 -0.67 -1.08 4.34
N GLU A 71 -0.36 -0.28 5.36
CA GLU A 71 -1.33 0.12 6.38
C GLU A 71 -2.55 0.80 5.75
N ILE A 72 -2.34 1.78 4.86
CA ILE A 72 -3.43 2.47 4.15
C ILE A 72 -4.23 1.48 3.29
N GLY A 73 -3.57 0.61 2.54
CA GLY A 73 -4.24 -0.38 1.70
C GLY A 73 -5.06 -1.40 2.49
N ARG A 74 -4.65 -1.69 3.73
CA ARG A 74 -5.34 -2.64 4.63
C ARG A 74 -6.48 -1.99 5.40
N GLU A 75 -6.22 -0.83 6.00
CA GLU A 75 -7.13 -0.15 6.94
C GLU A 75 -8.12 0.74 6.22
N GLY A 76 -7.74 1.29 5.06
CA GLY A 76 -8.44 2.41 4.46
C GLY A 76 -8.49 3.59 5.43
N ARG A 77 -9.59 4.33 5.40
CA ARG A 77 -9.88 5.37 6.38
C ARG A 77 -11.38 5.38 6.69
N GLU A 78 -11.72 5.37 7.97
CA GLU A 78 -13.12 5.36 8.45
C GLU A 78 -13.96 4.23 7.84
N GLY A 79 -13.33 3.08 7.56
CA GLY A 79 -13.98 1.91 6.95
C GLY A 79 -14.11 1.98 5.43
N HIS A 80 -13.70 3.08 4.80
CA HIS A 80 -13.69 3.23 3.36
C HIS A 80 -12.31 2.94 2.76
N PRO A 81 -12.24 2.21 1.63
CA PRO A 81 -10.98 1.99 0.92
C PRO A 81 -10.40 3.32 0.40
N VAL A 82 -9.10 3.53 0.65
CA VAL A 82 -8.37 4.73 0.21
C VAL A 82 -7.26 4.32 -0.75
N GLY A 83 -7.18 4.99 -1.89
CA GLY A 83 -6.07 4.84 -2.83
C GLY A 83 -5.12 6.02 -2.73
N SER A 84 -3.83 5.72 -2.64
CA SER A 84 -2.79 6.72 -2.38
C SER A 84 -1.61 6.52 -3.31
N MET A 85 -0.81 7.58 -3.48
CA MET A 85 0.42 7.52 -4.25
C MET A 85 1.55 8.22 -3.50
N PHE A 86 2.67 7.53 -3.38
CA PHE A 86 3.91 8.05 -2.82
C PHE A 86 4.98 8.05 -3.91
N VAL A 87 5.80 9.09 -3.95
CA VAL A 87 6.98 9.18 -4.81
C VAL A 87 8.16 9.51 -3.92
N VAL A 88 9.13 8.60 -3.84
CA VAL A 88 10.23 8.63 -2.88
C VAL A 88 11.55 8.81 -3.60
N GLY A 89 12.32 9.81 -3.18
CA GLY A 89 13.60 10.16 -3.80
C GLY A 89 13.44 11.08 -5.03
N ASP A 90 14.58 11.55 -5.56
CA ASP A 90 14.68 12.53 -6.67
C ASP A 90 13.67 13.70 -6.56
N SER A 91 13.38 14.12 -5.32
CA SER A 91 12.24 14.99 -5.00
C SER A 91 12.30 16.32 -5.76
N ARG A 92 13.49 16.87 -5.97
CA ARG A 92 13.69 18.10 -6.77
C ARG A 92 13.19 17.95 -8.21
N LYS A 93 13.45 16.81 -8.87
CA LYS A 93 13.01 16.58 -10.25
C LYS A 93 11.52 16.26 -10.29
N VAL A 94 11.04 15.46 -9.35
CA VAL A 94 9.61 15.14 -9.19
C VAL A 94 8.78 16.41 -8.94
N MET A 95 9.28 17.35 -8.14
CA MET A 95 8.60 18.64 -7.91
C MET A 95 8.49 19.50 -9.18
N LYS A 96 9.47 19.42 -10.09
CA LYS A 96 9.40 20.09 -11.42
C LYS A 96 8.44 19.40 -12.38
N GLN A 97 8.17 18.11 -12.19
CA GLN A 97 7.24 17.29 -12.98
C GLN A 97 5.92 17.06 -12.25
N SER A 98 5.53 18.02 -11.41
CA SER A 98 4.25 17.99 -10.71
C SER A 98 3.74 19.40 -10.47
N ARG A 99 2.47 19.52 -10.12
CA ARG A 99 1.82 20.78 -9.74
C ARG A 99 0.93 20.59 -8.51
N PRO A 100 0.76 21.62 -7.65
CA PRO A 100 -0.17 21.52 -6.53
C PRO A 100 -1.60 21.36 -7.05
N MET A 101 -2.39 20.49 -6.40
CA MET A 101 -3.84 20.37 -6.65
C MET A 101 -4.67 21.20 -5.66
N GLY A 102 -4.04 21.75 -4.63
CA GLY A 102 -4.66 22.54 -3.59
C GLY A 102 -3.61 22.98 -2.58
N PHE A 103 -4.07 23.38 -1.39
CA PHE A 103 -3.17 23.63 -0.27
C PHE A 103 -2.43 22.37 0.14
N ASP A 104 -1.16 22.53 0.51
CA ASP A 104 -0.29 21.47 0.98
C ASP A 104 -0.24 21.52 2.52
N PRO A 105 -0.91 20.59 3.22
CA PRO A 105 -0.86 20.52 4.69
C PRO A 105 0.54 20.38 5.28
N PHE A 106 1.53 19.93 4.50
CA PHE A 106 2.92 19.81 4.96
C PHE A 106 3.74 21.10 4.72
N HIS A 107 3.16 22.13 4.12
CA HIS A 107 3.88 23.39 3.91
C HIS A 107 4.17 24.10 5.24
N GLY A 108 5.36 24.71 5.38
CA GLY A 108 5.73 25.51 6.55
C GLY A 108 6.34 24.74 7.74
N TYR A 109 6.11 23.43 7.88
CA TYR A 109 6.75 22.68 8.97
C TYR A 109 8.25 22.42 8.69
N SER A 110 9.01 22.08 9.73
CA SER A 110 10.41 21.63 9.60
C SER A 110 10.51 20.18 9.10
N ALA A 111 11.69 19.74 8.66
CA ALA A 111 11.90 18.36 8.21
C ALA A 111 11.50 17.31 9.28
N LYS A 112 11.88 17.57 10.55
CA LYS A 112 11.59 16.69 11.68
C LYS A 112 10.08 16.49 11.91
N GLU A 113 9.29 17.54 11.68
CA GLU A 113 7.83 17.54 11.86
C GLU A 113 7.08 16.89 10.69
N LYS A 114 7.79 16.48 9.63
CA LYS A 114 7.23 15.85 8.43
C LYS A 114 7.82 14.48 8.15
N SER A 115 8.53 13.91 9.12
CA SER A 115 9.20 12.64 8.90
C SER A 115 8.20 11.49 8.93
N VAL A 116 8.19 10.67 7.88
CA VAL A 116 7.34 9.47 7.81
C VAL A 116 7.71 8.43 8.87
N ARG A 117 8.86 8.58 9.55
CA ARG A 117 9.23 7.73 10.68
C ARG A 117 8.38 8.04 11.92
N ASP A 118 7.88 9.26 12.08
CA ASP A 118 7.03 9.66 13.19
C ASP A 118 5.61 9.10 12.99
N LYS A 119 5.10 8.39 14.01
CA LYS A 119 3.75 7.81 13.99
C LYS A 119 2.67 8.89 13.84
N ARG A 120 2.82 10.06 14.47
CA ARG A 120 1.84 11.15 14.38
C ARG A 120 1.73 11.66 12.94
N VAL A 121 2.88 11.82 12.28
CA VAL A 121 2.93 12.22 10.87
C VAL A 121 2.28 11.15 9.98
N ARG A 122 2.46 9.86 10.26
CA ARG A 122 1.78 8.79 9.52
C ARG A 122 0.27 8.86 9.63
N GLU A 123 -0.27 9.14 10.81
CA GLU A 123 -1.72 9.33 10.99
C GLU A 123 -2.22 10.54 10.20
N GLU A 124 -1.50 11.67 10.21
CA GLU A 124 -1.82 12.82 9.36
C GLU A 124 -1.77 12.49 7.86
N ILE A 125 -0.78 11.70 7.42
CA ILE A 125 -0.73 11.20 6.04
C ILE A 125 -1.96 10.36 5.71
N LYS A 126 -2.46 9.52 6.63
CA LYS A 126 -3.68 8.72 6.43
C LYS A 126 -4.93 9.62 6.29
N GLU A 127 -5.02 10.72 7.04
CA GLU A 127 -6.09 11.70 6.87
C GLU A 127 -6.03 12.37 5.50
N ILE A 128 -4.84 12.82 5.11
CA ILE A 128 -4.60 13.54 3.85
C ILE A 128 -4.70 12.60 2.66
N ALA A 129 -4.45 11.30 2.82
CA ALA A 129 -4.51 10.29 1.76
C ALA A 129 -5.92 10.15 1.14
N GLN A 130 -6.95 10.55 1.89
CA GLN A 130 -8.32 10.67 1.34
C GLN A 130 -8.42 11.77 0.28
N LEU A 131 -7.51 12.74 0.30
CA LEU A 131 -7.41 13.83 -0.65
C LEU A 131 -6.58 13.37 -1.85
N ASP A 132 -7.06 13.68 -3.06
CA ASP A 132 -6.39 13.25 -4.28
C ASP A 132 -5.00 13.89 -4.46
N GLY A 133 -4.14 13.18 -5.18
CA GLY A 133 -2.76 13.56 -5.48
C GLY A 133 -1.71 12.61 -4.87
N ALA A 134 -0.44 12.94 -5.12
CA ALA A 134 0.71 12.21 -4.62
C ALA A 134 1.37 12.91 -3.44
N PHE A 135 1.94 12.12 -2.53
CA PHE A 135 2.92 12.54 -1.54
C PHE A 135 4.32 12.43 -2.15
N ILE A 136 5.08 13.51 -2.08
CA ILE A 136 6.48 13.55 -2.50
C ILE A 136 7.34 13.48 -1.26
N ILE A 137 8.16 12.45 -1.15
CA ILE A 137 9.00 12.16 0.00
C ILE A 137 10.45 12.17 -0.45
N ASP A 138 11.33 12.84 0.29
CA ASP A 138 12.75 12.84 -0.04
C ASP A 138 13.45 11.54 0.38
N ALA A 139 14.76 11.44 0.11
CA ALA A 139 15.53 10.26 0.49
C ALA A 139 15.68 10.11 2.02
N ASN A 140 15.59 11.22 2.77
CA ASN A 140 15.65 11.20 4.23
C ASN A 140 14.34 10.73 4.84
N GLY A 141 13.25 10.59 4.07
CA GLY A 141 11.95 10.16 4.56
C GLY A 141 11.10 11.30 5.09
N ASP A 142 11.37 12.53 4.67
CA ASP A 142 10.56 13.69 5.04
C ASP A 142 9.60 14.04 3.90
N VAL A 143 8.35 14.35 4.24
CA VAL A 143 7.34 14.77 3.26
C VAL A 143 7.69 16.16 2.76
N VAL A 144 8.07 16.25 1.48
CA VAL A 144 8.41 17.50 0.79
C VAL A 144 7.14 18.24 0.39
N ALA A 145 6.16 17.51 -0.12
CA ALA A 145 4.87 18.05 -0.50
C ALA A 145 3.80 16.96 -0.53
N SER A 146 2.55 17.36 -0.35
CA SER A 146 1.38 16.51 -0.56
C SER A 146 0.44 17.09 -1.60
N ARG A 147 -0.60 16.32 -1.98
CA ARG A 147 -1.62 16.72 -2.96
C ARG A 147 -1.03 17.21 -4.29
N ARG A 148 -0.03 16.49 -4.78
CA ARG A 148 0.66 16.81 -6.03
C ARG A 148 0.03 16.05 -7.20
N TYR A 149 -0.37 16.76 -8.24
CA TYR A 149 -0.68 16.15 -9.54
C TYR A 149 0.65 15.87 -10.24
N ILE A 150 0.89 14.61 -10.60
CA ILE A 150 2.09 14.21 -11.33
C ILE A 150 1.87 14.47 -12.81
N ASP A 151 2.72 15.32 -13.38
CA ASP A 151 2.72 15.72 -14.79
C ASP A 151 4.03 15.26 -15.43
N SER A 152 4.18 13.94 -15.50
CA SER A 152 5.37 13.29 -16.06
C SER A 152 5.06 12.70 -17.43
N PRO A 153 5.99 12.74 -18.40
CA PRO A 153 5.77 12.18 -19.72
C PRO A 153 5.44 10.68 -19.67
N ALA A 154 4.35 10.28 -20.30
CA ALA A 154 3.90 8.88 -20.33
C ALA A 154 4.43 8.08 -21.55
N SER A 155 5.33 8.67 -22.35
CA SER A 155 5.80 8.07 -23.60
C SER A 155 6.49 6.73 -23.38
N GLY A 156 6.04 5.68 -24.08
CA GLY A 156 6.63 4.34 -24.04
C GLY A 156 6.41 3.61 -22.71
N ILE A 157 5.32 3.88 -22.01
CA ILE A 157 4.88 3.13 -20.84
C ILE A 157 3.80 2.16 -21.29
N THR A 158 4.00 0.88 -20.99
CA THR A 158 3.00 -0.16 -21.23
C THR A 158 2.40 -0.54 -19.91
N MET A 159 1.06 -0.53 -19.81
CA MET A 159 0.38 -0.86 -18.56
C MET A 159 -0.73 -1.89 -18.77
N SER A 160 -0.83 -2.82 -17.82
CA SER A 160 -1.88 -3.84 -17.79
C SER A 160 -3.27 -3.19 -17.66
N LYS A 161 -4.26 -3.81 -18.31
CA LYS A 161 -5.67 -3.41 -18.18
C LYS A 161 -6.10 -3.45 -16.70
N GLY A 162 -6.97 -2.51 -16.31
CA GLY A 162 -7.51 -2.43 -14.95
C GLY A 162 -6.71 -1.55 -13.97
N LEU A 163 -5.60 -0.94 -14.41
CA LEU A 163 -4.82 0.01 -13.62
C LEU A 163 -5.24 1.45 -13.93
N GLY A 164 -5.63 2.20 -12.89
CA GLY A 164 -6.17 3.56 -13.01
C GLY A 164 -5.12 4.68 -13.15
N SER A 165 -5.57 5.93 -13.02
CA SER A 165 -4.75 7.14 -13.22
C SER A 165 -3.51 7.22 -12.33
N ARG A 166 -3.61 6.84 -11.04
CA ARG A 166 -2.45 6.84 -10.11
C ARG A 166 -1.36 5.86 -10.54
N HIS A 167 -1.74 4.73 -11.13
CA HIS A 167 -0.78 3.76 -11.66
C HIS A 167 -0.06 4.31 -12.90
N TRP A 168 -0.78 4.98 -13.79
CA TRP A 168 -0.19 5.69 -14.94
C TRP A 168 0.81 6.76 -14.47
N ALA A 169 0.40 7.58 -13.50
CA ALA A 169 1.26 8.60 -12.91
C ALA A 169 2.52 8.00 -12.27
N GLY A 170 2.38 6.91 -11.51
CA GLY A 170 3.50 6.23 -10.85
C GLY A 170 4.50 5.62 -11.82
N ALA A 171 4.01 5.00 -12.90
CA ALA A 171 4.87 4.54 -13.98
C ALA A 171 5.57 5.72 -14.68
N ALA A 172 4.85 6.81 -14.96
CA ALA A 172 5.42 7.96 -15.67
C ALA A 172 6.55 8.63 -14.88
N VAL A 173 6.31 8.96 -13.61
CA VAL A 173 7.30 9.64 -12.78
C VAL A 173 8.51 8.76 -12.48
N SER A 174 8.31 7.46 -12.24
CA SER A 174 9.42 6.54 -12.00
C SER A 174 10.26 6.25 -13.25
N LYS A 175 9.70 6.48 -14.45
CA LYS A 175 10.43 6.43 -15.72
C LYS A 175 11.22 7.70 -15.99
N SER A 176 10.61 8.85 -15.73
CA SER A 176 11.21 10.16 -16.03
C SER A 176 12.20 10.63 -14.96
N THR A 177 12.24 10.00 -13.78
CA THR A 177 13.09 10.36 -12.64
C THR A 177 13.81 9.14 -12.06
N LYS A 178 14.71 9.35 -11.08
CA LYS A 178 15.30 8.26 -10.29
C LYS A 178 14.48 7.90 -9.04
N ALA A 179 13.26 8.42 -8.93
CA ALA A 179 12.39 8.16 -7.79
C ALA A 179 11.71 6.79 -7.89
N ILE A 180 11.39 6.24 -6.74
CA ILE A 180 10.54 5.05 -6.61
C ILE A 180 9.11 5.53 -6.39
N SER A 181 8.17 5.01 -7.17
CA SER A 181 6.74 5.30 -6.95
C SER A 181 6.03 4.11 -6.31
N ILE A 182 5.27 4.36 -5.25
CA ILE A 182 4.50 3.36 -4.53
C ILE A 182 3.03 3.76 -4.64
N VAL A 183 2.20 2.88 -5.22
CA VAL A 183 0.80 3.16 -5.49
C VAL A 183 -0.08 2.16 -4.76
N VAL A 184 -1.03 2.66 -3.96
CA VAL A 184 -2.07 1.88 -3.28
C VAL A 184 -3.34 1.92 -4.12
N SER A 185 -3.82 0.75 -4.50
CA SER A 185 -5.07 0.60 -5.26
C SER A 185 -6.26 0.79 -4.35
N GLN A 186 -7.12 1.76 -4.64
CA GLN A 186 -8.34 2.02 -3.87
C GLN A 186 -9.31 0.82 -3.86
N SER A 187 -9.47 0.13 -4.98
CA SER A 187 -10.45 -0.97 -5.09
C SER A 187 -9.99 -2.28 -4.45
N SER A 188 -8.68 -2.53 -4.45
CA SER A 188 -8.13 -3.82 -4.00
C SER A 188 -7.29 -3.74 -2.73
N GLY A 189 -6.88 -2.54 -2.31
CA GLY A 189 -5.87 -2.34 -1.26
C GLY A 189 -4.45 -2.66 -1.71
N ARG A 190 -4.24 -3.32 -2.85
CA ARG A 190 -2.92 -3.78 -3.31
C ARG A 190 -1.95 -2.63 -3.48
N VAL A 191 -0.74 -2.81 -2.95
CA VAL A 191 0.37 -1.87 -3.09
C VAL A 191 1.24 -2.31 -4.26
N ARG A 192 1.64 -1.39 -5.13
CA ARG A 192 2.54 -1.66 -6.26
C ARG A 192 3.70 -0.68 -6.24
N ILE A 193 4.91 -1.19 -6.44
CA ILE A 193 6.12 -0.40 -6.50
C ILE A 193 6.57 -0.32 -7.97
N TYR A 194 6.80 0.90 -8.43
CA TYR A 194 7.24 1.24 -9.76
C TYR A 194 8.65 1.81 -9.74
N GLN A 195 9.47 1.31 -10.66
CA GLN A 195 10.82 1.80 -10.93
C GLN A 195 11.06 1.71 -12.44
N HIS A 196 11.67 2.74 -13.02
CA HIS A 196 11.92 2.82 -14.47
C HIS A 196 10.66 2.62 -15.34
N GLY A 197 9.48 2.98 -14.82
CA GLY A 197 8.21 2.84 -15.50
C GLY A 197 7.61 1.43 -15.52
N GLN A 198 8.19 0.49 -14.79
CA GLN A 198 7.71 -0.89 -14.67
C GLN A 198 7.33 -1.22 -13.24
N ILE A 199 6.39 -2.14 -13.07
CA ILE A 199 6.08 -2.72 -11.76
C ILE A 199 7.21 -3.68 -11.42
N VAL A 200 7.97 -3.36 -10.38
CA VAL A 200 9.08 -4.18 -9.90
C VAL A 200 8.68 -5.03 -8.70
N LEU A 201 7.61 -4.64 -8.00
CA LEU A 201 7.08 -5.38 -6.88
C LEU A 201 5.59 -5.06 -6.67
N HIS A 202 4.84 -6.01 -6.10
CA HIS A 202 3.51 -5.78 -5.58
C HIS A 202 3.32 -6.47 -4.24
N ILE A 203 2.29 -6.04 -3.50
CA ILE A 203 1.96 -6.54 -2.17
C ILE A 203 0.45 -6.61 -2.06
N GLU A 204 -0.03 -7.72 -1.53
CA GLU A 204 -1.42 -7.88 -1.10
C GLU A 204 -1.52 -7.59 0.41
N PRO A 205 -2.20 -6.52 0.84
CA PRO A 205 -2.46 -6.32 2.26
C PRO A 205 -3.37 -7.45 2.74
N LEU A 206 -2.93 -8.19 3.75
CA LEU A 206 -3.75 -9.19 4.45
C LEU A 206 -5.03 -8.50 4.94
N ARG A 207 -6.17 -8.82 4.30
CA ARG A 207 -7.47 -8.32 4.74
C ARG A 207 -7.73 -8.83 6.16
N ARG A 208 -8.32 -7.99 7.02
CA ARG A 208 -8.94 -8.49 8.25
C ARG A 208 -9.97 -9.54 7.86
N ALA A 209 -9.98 -10.68 8.57
CA ALA A 209 -11.01 -11.70 8.38
C ALA A 209 -12.40 -11.03 8.48
N MET A 210 -13.27 -11.27 7.49
CA MET A 210 -14.66 -10.84 7.58
C MET A 210 -15.31 -11.57 8.74
N LYS A 211 -15.94 -10.84 9.66
CA LYS A 211 -16.82 -11.44 10.65
C LYS A 211 -18.15 -11.70 9.97
N TRP A 212 -18.58 -12.96 9.86
CA TRP A 212 -19.95 -13.26 9.49
C TRP A 212 -20.87 -12.59 10.54
N GLN A 213 -21.80 -11.76 10.08
CA GLN A 213 -22.88 -11.24 10.90
C GLN A 213 -24.13 -12.05 10.55
N GLU A 214 -24.90 -12.46 11.55
CA GLU A 214 -26.22 -13.03 11.31
C GLU A 214 -27.05 -12.02 10.51
N LEU A 215 -27.64 -12.47 9.40
CA LEU A 215 -28.63 -11.68 8.68
C LEU A 215 -29.80 -11.45 9.63
N GLU A 216 -29.96 -10.24 10.14
CA GLU A 216 -31.21 -9.82 10.79
C GLU A 216 -32.32 -9.92 9.72
N SER A 217 -33.08 -11.02 9.78
CA SER A 217 -34.31 -11.13 9.03
C SER A 217 -35.32 -10.18 9.65
N THR A 218 -35.44 -8.97 9.10
CA THR A 218 -36.62 -8.15 9.35
C THR A 218 -37.79 -8.83 8.66
N THR A 219 -38.52 -9.67 9.39
CA THR A 219 -39.83 -10.15 8.98
C THR A 219 -40.73 -8.92 8.81
N PRO A 220 -41.28 -8.63 7.61
CA PRO A 220 -42.20 -7.51 7.46
C PRO A 220 -43.40 -7.75 8.38
N GLN A 221 -43.69 -6.81 9.28
CA GLN A 221 -44.92 -6.86 10.05
C GLN A 221 -46.10 -6.76 9.08
N ALA A 222 -47.03 -7.71 9.18
CA ALA A 222 -48.25 -7.70 8.38
C ALA A 222 -49.08 -6.45 8.74
N PRO A 223 -49.66 -5.75 7.76
CA PRO A 223 -50.53 -4.60 8.02
C PRO A 223 -51.81 -5.05 8.75
N GLU A 224 -52.21 -4.28 9.77
CA GLU A 224 -53.50 -4.40 10.49
C GLU A 224 -54.71 -4.14 9.58
#